data_AF-A0A543CY31-F1
#
_entry.id   AF-A0A543CY31-F1
#
_cell.length_a   1.000
_cell.length_b   1.000
_cell.length_c   1.000
_cell.angle_alpha   90.00
_cell.angle_beta   90.00
_cell.angle_gamma   90.00
#
_symmetry.space_group_name_H-M   'P 1'
#
loop_
_entity.id
_entity.type
_entity.pdbx_description
1 polymer ?
#
loop_
_entity_poly.entity_id
_entity_poly.type
_entity_poly.pdbx_seq_one_letter_code
_entity_poly.pdbx_strand_id
1 'polypeptide(L)'
;MIIHDVAVVRRPGRDLMLDLVTPATPGPHPVVAWLPGGAFLRGDRKRLPARIDDLLARGVAVAALEYRFSSEARYPAQILDVRAGLRHLYHHAERHGLDRDRIALWGASAGGHLAALAGLLARVPVLDGEPDGPRVDIAAVAAAYPLTDLTSTAPVADAEIPDLAGTPGPVERLLGGCPTDLPELARAASPLHQVHRGAPPFQICHGDADRLVDPTHSVRLHHRLLAAGAASELIVLPGFGHSFLNARADGDVDATGGLLEPGRLAAEQPVPAQRDTGRGPRPTRFGFDSIAAFLSDHLGSSLKSLD
;
A
#
# COMPACT_ATOMS: atom_id res chain seq x y z
N MET A 1 21.71 1.04 -6.24
CA MET A 1 22.40 0.92 -4.92
C MET A 1 21.36 0.59 -3.87
N ILE A 2 21.70 -0.21 -2.85
CA ILE A 2 20.80 -0.46 -1.71
C ILE A 2 21.38 0.21 -0.47
N ILE A 3 20.55 0.99 0.23
CA ILE A 3 20.84 1.59 1.54
C ILE A 3 19.88 0.97 2.53
N HIS A 4 20.40 0.22 3.50
CA HIS A 4 19.61 -0.42 4.55
C HIS A 4 19.56 0.45 5.81
N ASP A 5 18.51 0.22 6.62
CA ASP A 5 18.45 0.66 8.02
C ASP A 5 18.59 2.17 8.21
N VAL A 6 17.97 2.96 7.32
CA VAL A 6 17.93 4.41 7.45
C VAL A 6 16.91 4.79 8.53
N ALA A 7 17.39 5.28 9.67
CA ALA A 7 16.55 5.72 10.77
C ALA A 7 15.68 6.93 10.39
N VAL A 8 14.37 6.72 10.37
CA VAL A 8 13.32 7.69 10.04
C VAL A 8 12.90 8.47 11.28
N VAL A 9 12.57 7.74 12.35
CA VAL A 9 12.17 8.30 13.65
C VAL A 9 12.92 7.57 14.73
N ARG A 10 13.60 8.33 15.59
CA ARG A 10 14.20 7.78 16.81
C ARG A 10 13.15 7.69 17.91
N ARG A 11 12.97 6.53 18.51
CA ARG A 11 11.99 6.32 19.60
C ARG A 11 12.59 5.46 20.71
N PRO A 12 12.15 5.66 21.98
CA PRO A 12 12.47 4.71 23.05
C PRO A 12 11.97 3.30 22.68
N GLY A 13 12.87 2.31 22.68
CA GLY A 13 12.57 0.91 22.40
C GLY A 13 12.96 0.44 21.00
N ARG A 14 12.62 1.19 19.95
CA ARG A 14 12.93 0.83 18.54
C ARG A 14 12.80 2.03 17.61
N ASP A 15 13.84 2.29 16.84
CA ASP A 15 13.81 3.25 15.74
C ASP A 15 12.97 2.69 14.58
N LEU A 16 12.24 3.57 13.90
CA LEU A 16 11.56 3.24 12.65
C LEU A 16 12.55 3.39 11.51
N MET A 17 12.71 2.35 10.70
CA MET A 17 13.69 2.31 9.62
C MET A 17 13.02 2.40 8.24
N LEU A 18 13.80 2.80 7.24
CA LEU A 18 13.49 2.53 5.84
C LEU A 18 14.68 1.87 5.15
N ASP A 19 14.36 1.06 4.14
CA ASP A 19 15.34 0.52 3.21
C ASP A 19 15.10 1.16 1.84
N LEU A 20 16.16 1.71 1.23
CA LEU A 20 16.08 2.44 -0.02
C LEU A 20 16.87 1.72 -1.11
N VAL A 21 16.21 1.42 -2.22
CA VAL A 21 16.84 0.90 -3.43
C VAL A 21 16.75 1.97 -4.52
N THR A 22 17.92 2.40 -5.02
CA THR A 22 18.01 3.41 -6.08
C THR A 22 18.50 2.81 -7.40
N PRO A 23 18.06 3.36 -8.55
CA PRO A 23 18.63 3.04 -9.85
C PRO A 23 20.15 3.27 -9.87
N ALA A 24 20.86 2.55 -10.74
CA ALA A 24 22.31 2.74 -10.93
C ALA A 24 22.64 4.01 -11.75
N THR A 25 21.63 4.63 -12.37
CA THR A 25 21.77 5.85 -13.16
C THR A 25 21.87 7.10 -12.26
N PRO A 26 22.45 8.21 -12.76
CA PRO A 26 22.43 9.48 -12.03
C PRO A 26 21.00 9.96 -11.73
N GLY A 27 20.78 10.48 -10.52
CA GLY A 27 19.51 11.07 -10.09
C GLY A 27 19.37 12.56 -10.48
N PRO A 28 18.40 13.29 -9.87
CA PRO A 28 17.49 12.82 -8.83
C PRO A 28 16.43 11.86 -9.37
N HIS A 29 16.11 10.81 -8.60
CA HIS A 29 15.13 9.80 -8.98
C HIS A 29 13.77 10.04 -8.31
N PRO A 30 12.63 9.95 -9.03
CA PRO A 30 11.34 9.80 -8.38
C PRO A 30 11.34 8.56 -7.49
N VAL A 31 10.51 8.55 -6.44
CA VAL A 31 10.49 7.46 -5.45
C VAL A 31 9.09 6.90 -5.23
N VAL A 32 8.99 5.58 -5.18
CA VAL A 32 7.82 4.86 -4.68
C VAL A 32 8.09 4.43 -3.25
N ALA A 33 7.26 4.87 -2.30
CA ALA A 33 7.27 4.34 -0.96
C ALA A 33 6.43 3.04 -0.92
N TRP A 34 7.08 1.92 -0.60
CA TRP A 34 6.48 0.60 -0.48
C TRP A 34 6.04 0.33 0.96
N LEU A 35 4.83 -0.21 1.11
CA LEU A 35 4.24 -0.61 2.39
C LEU A 35 3.85 -2.09 2.34
N PRO A 36 4.52 -2.96 3.13
CA PRO A 36 4.21 -4.38 3.14
C PRO A 36 2.86 -4.65 3.81
N GLY A 37 2.22 -5.73 3.38
CA GLY A 37 1.07 -6.32 4.07
C GLY A 37 1.47 -7.10 5.32
N GLY A 38 0.48 -7.65 6.01
CA GLY A 38 0.68 -8.43 7.25
C GLY A 38 -0.38 -8.17 8.32
N ALA A 39 -1.59 -7.79 7.89
CA ALA A 39 -2.75 -7.56 8.74
C ALA A 39 -2.50 -6.56 9.89
N PHE A 40 -1.56 -5.62 9.72
CA PHE A 40 -1.08 -4.71 10.77
C PHE A 40 -0.40 -5.40 11.97
N LEU A 41 -0.28 -6.72 11.99
CA LEU A 41 0.24 -7.51 13.12
C LEU A 41 1.71 -7.86 12.97
N ARG A 42 2.18 -7.95 11.73
CA ARG A 42 3.53 -8.39 11.37
C ARG A 42 3.91 -7.78 10.02
N GLY A 43 5.19 -7.90 9.68
CA GLY A 43 5.74 -7.45 8.43
C GLY A 43 7.25 -7.32 8.54
N ASP A 44 7.90 -7.23 7.40
CA ASP A 44 9.34 -7.01 7.32
C ASP A 44 9.59 -6.06 6.15
N ARG A 45 10.17 -4.87 6.43
CA ARG A 45 10.51 -3.90 5.38
C ARG A 45 11.50 -4.47 4.37
N LYS A 46 12.30 -5.47 4.76
CA LYS A 46 13.27 -6.14 3.89
C LYS A 46 12.59 -7.01 2.84
N ARG A 47 11.30 -7.33 3.03
CA ARG A 47 10.45 -7.94 2.00
C ARG A 47 9.96 -6.87 1.02
N LEU A 48 10.87 -6.48 0.14
CA LEU A 48 10.55 -5.67 -1.03
C LEU A 48 9.50 -6.38 -1.90
N PRO A 49 8.65 -5.64 -2.63
CA PRO A 49 7.67 -6.28 -3.51
C PRO A 49 8.40 -7.07 -4.58
N ALA A 50 7.79 -8.13 -5.10
CA ALA A 50 8.37 -8.82 -6.24
C ALA A 50 8.53 -7.83 -7.41
N ARG A 51 9.55 -8.05 -8.25
CA ARG A 51 9.79 -7.26 -9.47
C ARG A 51 10.02 -5.76 -9.23
N ILE A 52 10.69 -5.39 -8.13
CA ILE A 52 11.20 -4.01 -7.95
C ILE A 52 12.04 -3.53 -9.14
N ASP A 53 12.72 -4.46 -9.83
CA ASP A 53 13.57 -4.17 -10.98
C ASP A 53 12.82 -3.47 -12.12
N ASP A 54 11.51 -3.72 -12.26
CA ASP A 54 10.68 -3.06 -13.27
C ASP A 54 10.58 -1.54 -12.99
N LEU A 55 10.52 -1.13 -11.71
CA LEU A 55 10.56 0.28 -11.31
C LEU A 55 11.98 0.87 -11.44
N LEU A 56 13.01 0.12 -11.01
CA LEU A 56 14.40 0.57 -11.08
C LEU A 56 14.85 0.80 -12.54
N ALA A 57 14.43 -0.08 -13.46
CA ALA A 57 14.68 0.07 -14.90
C ALA A 57 14.01 1.31 -15.50
N ARG A 58 12.91 1.78 -14.90
CA ARG A 58 12.21 3.02 -15.26
C ARG A 58 12.79 4.26 -14.56
N GLY A 59 13.92 4.13 -13.87
CA GLY A 59 14.57 5.21 -13.14
C GLY A 59 13.82 5.62 -11.87
N VAL A 60 13.00 4.73 -11.30
CA VAL A 60 12.23 5.00 -10.08
C VAL A 60 12.89 4.27 -8.91
N ALA A 61 13.22 5.02 -7.85
CA ALA A 61 13.70 4.47 -6.59
C ALA A 61 12.54 3.84 -5.80
N VAL A 62 12.85 2.86 -4.95
CA VAL A 62 11.87 2.20 -4.08
C VAL A 62 12.33 2.33 -2.62
N ALA A 63 11.49 2.91 -1.77
CA ALA A 63 11.74 3.06 -0.34
C ALA A 63 10.74 2.20 0.45
N ALA A 64 11.17 1.09 1.05
CA ALA A 64 10.33 0.28 1.92
C ALA A 64 10.25 0.92 3.31
N LEU A 65 9.06 1.37 3.69
CA LEU A 65 8.84 2.04 4.97
C LEU A 65 8.43 1.04 6.06
N GLU A 66 9.01 1.19 7.23
CA GLU A 66 8.56 0.52 8.45
C GLU A 66 7.49 1.34 9.17
N TYR A 67 6.54 0.64 9.78
CA TYR A 67 5.52 1.21 10.66
C TYR A 67 5.30 0.28 11.85
N ARG A 68 4.91 0.83 13.02
CA ARG A 68 4.60 0.02 14.20
C ARG A 68 3.41 -0.90 13.93
N PHE A 69 3.53 -2.17 14.33
CA PHE A 69 2.38 -3.09 14.27
C PHE A 69 1.41 -2.85 15.42
N SER A 70 0.19 -3.37 15.31
CA SER A 70 -0.86 -3.20 16.31
C SER A 70 -0.56 -3.86 17.65
N SER A 71 0.42 -4.77 17.68
CA SER A 71 1.00 -5.31 18.92
C SER A 71 1.94 -4.33 19.63
N GLU A 72 2.54 -3.39 18.90
CA GLU A 72 3.41 -2.33 19.45
C GLU A 72 2.59 -1.09 19.82
N ALA A 73 1.66 -0.67 18.96
CA ALA A 73 0.83 0.51 19.17
C ALA A 73 -0.47 0.48 18.36
N ARG A 74 -1.56 1.00 18.92
CA ARG A 74 -2.86 1.13 18.25
C ARG A 74 -2.87 2.29 17.26
N TYR A 75 -3.84 2.29 16.35
CA TYR A 75 -4.13 3.43 15.47
C TYR A 75 -4.30 4.72 16.32
N PRO A 76 -3.75 5.88 15.91
CA PRO A 76 -3.19 6.21 14.60
C PRO A 76 -1.67 5.97 14.43
N ALA A 77 -1.03 5.18 15.29
CA ALA A 77 0.43 4.98 15.26
C ALA A 77 0.98 4.62 13.86
N GLN A 78 0.30 3.72 13.15
CA GLN A 78 0.70 3.22 11.83
C GLN A 78 0.73 4.35 10.79
N ILE A 79 -0.35 5.13 10.69
CA ILE A 79 -0.44 6.20 9.69
C ILE A 79 0.50 7.37 10.02
N LEU A 80 0.71 7.65 11.31
CA LEU A 80 1.71 8.63 11.76
C LEU A 80 3.14 8.20 11.39
N ASP A 81 3.44 6.91 11.50
CA ASP A 81 4.74 6.35 11.12
C ASP A 81 4.96 6.42 9.60
N VAL A 82 3.95 6.10 8.79
CA VAL A 82 4.01 6.25 7.33
C VAL A 82 4.27 7.71 6.95
N ARG A 83 3.54 8.67 7.52
CA ARG A 83 3.76 10.10 7.25
C ARG A 83 5.13 10.59 7.70
N ALA A 84 5.66 10.07 8.81
CA ALA A 84 7.03 10.35 9.22
C ALA A 84 8.05 9.82 8.18
N GLY A 85 7.83 8.62 7.65
CA GLY A 85 8.61 8.05 6.53
C GLY A 85 8.60 8.94 5.28
N LEU A 86 7.42 9.41 4.88
CA LEU A 86 7.27 10.29 3.71
C LEU A 86 7.98 11.64 3.91
N ARG A 87 7.87 12.25 5.09
CA ARG A 87 8.62 13.48 5.40
C ARG A 87 10.12 13.26 5.44
N HIS A 88 10.58 12.10 5.91
CA HIS A 88 11.99 11.75 5.86
C HIS A 88 12.50 11.68 4.41
N LEU A 89 11.77 10.99 3.52
CA LEU A 89 12.08 10.96 2.09
C LEU A 89 12.13 12.37 1.50
N TYR A 90 11.16 13.22 1.84
CA TYR A 90 11.10 14.61 1.38
C TYR A 90 12.31 15.45 1.86
N HIS A 91 12.61 15.41 3.16
CA HIS A 91 13.68 16.22 3.75
C HIS A 91 15.09 15.75 3.39
N HIS A 92 15.28 14.45 3.19
CA HIS A 92 16.58 13.84 2.91
C HIS A 92 16.76 13.44 1.43
N ALA A 93 15.84 13.87 0.55
CA ALA A 93 15.84 13.51 -0.86
C ALA A 93 17.19 13.76 -1.54
N GLU A 94 17.75 14.96 -1.38
CA GLU A 94 19.03 15.35 -2.00
C GLU A 94 20.19 14.44 -1.55
N ARG A 95 20.26 14.12 -0.25
CA ARG A 95 21.27 13.20 0.31
C ARG A 95 21.19 11.80 -0.30
N HIS A 96 19.99 11.39 -0.70
CA HIS A 96 19.72 10.07 -1.24
C HIS A 96 19.61 10.05 -2.78
N GLY A 97 19.83 11.19 -3.45
CA GLY A 97 19.67 11.31 -4.89
C GLY A 97 18.23 11.11 -5.37
N LEU A 98 17.25 11.51 -4.55
CA LEU A 98 15.82 11.42 -4.82
C LEU A 98 15.26 12.78 -5.23
N ASP A 99 14.15 12.75 -5.97
CA ASP A 99 13.32 13.90 -6.26
C ASP A 99 12.21 14.01 -5.21
N ARG A 100 12.26 15.08 -4.40
CA ARG A 100 11.35 15.28 -3.26
C ARG A 100 9.90 15.57 -3.69
N ASP A 101 9.70 16.03 -4.92
CA ASP A 101 8.39 16.45 -5.43
C ASP A 101 7.70 15.32 -6.23
N ARG A 102 8.36 14.16 -6.35
CA ARG A 102 7.90 13.00 -7.13
C ARG A 102 7.88 11.76 -6.26
N ILE A 103 6.90 11.72 -5.35
CA ILE A 103 6.69 10.62 -4.41
C ILE A 103 5.35 9.94 -4.71
N ALA A 104 5.37 8.62 -4.91
CA ALA A 104 4.18 7.80 -5.05
C ALA A 104 4.11 6.72 -3.97
N LEU A 105 2.95 6.14 -3.74
CA LEU A 105 2.73 5.11 -2.75
C LEU A 105 2.36 3.79 -3.41
N TRP A 106 2.90 2.69 -2.88
CA TRP A 106 2.50 1.34 -3.28
C TRP A 106 2.38 0.46 -2.04
N GLY A 107 1.32 -0.33 -1.95
CA GLY A 107 1.19 -1.31 -0.86
C GLY A 107 0.22 -2.43 -1.18
N ALA A 108 0.33 -3.49 -0.38
CA ALA A 108 -0.52 -4.68 -0.46
C ALA A 108 -1.24 -4.96 0.86
N SER A 109 -2.52 -5.36 0.81
CA SER A 109 -3.33 -5.69 1.99
C SER A 109 -3.34 -4.55 3.02
N ALA A 110 -2.91 -4.78 4.27
CA ALA A 110 -2.69 -3.74 5.29
C ALA A 110 -1.78 -2.58 4.83
N GLY A 111 -0.75 -2.86 4.03
CA GLY A 111 0.08 -1.83 3.41
C GLY A 111 -0.65 -1.07 2.31
N GLY A 112 -1.53 -1.73 1.56
CA GLY A 112 -2.40 -1.10 0.56
C GLY A 112 -3.44 -0.18 1.21
N HIS A 113 -3.95 -0.57 2.38
CA HIS A 113 -4.76 0.30 3.24
C HIS A 113 -4.00 1.56 3.65
N LEU A 114 -2.78 1.41 4.18
CA LEU A 114 -1.97 2.56 4.62
C LEU A 114 -1.53 3.45 3.45
N ALA A 115 -1.21 2.86 2.29
CA ALA A 115 -0.91 3.61 1.07
C ALA A 115 -2.12 4.45 0.62
N ALA A 116 -3.31 3.85 0.58
CA ALA A 116 -4.54 4.56 0.25
C ALA A 116 -4.85 5.66 1.27
N LEU A 117 -4.75 5.37 2.55
CA LEU A 117 -5.01 6.33 3.62
C LEU A 117 -4.03 7.51 3.57
N ALA A 118 -2.73 7.24 3.44
CA ALA A 118 -1.72 8.28 3.36
C ALA A 118 -1.87 9.16 2.10
N GLY A 119 -2.19 8.57 0.95
CA GLY A 119 -2.46 9.34 -0.27
C GLY A 119 -3.66 10.27 -0.16
N LEU A 120 -4.73 9.82 0.53
CA LEU A 120 -5.92 10.63 0.79
C LEU A 120 -5.72 11.68 1.89
N LEU A 121 -4.75 11.48 2.77
CA LEU A 121 -4.39 12.42 3.83
C LEU A 121 -3.19 13.31 3.47
N ALA A 122 -2.60 13.17 2.27
CA ALA A 122 -1.44 13.93 1.82
C ALA A 122 -1.67 15.45 1.86
N ARG A 123 -2.91 15.87 1.57
CA ARG A 123 -3.35 17.28 1.66
C ARG A 123 -3.86 17.68 3.04
N VAL A 124 -3.55 16.91 4.09
CA VAL A 124 -3.79 17.29 5.49
C VAL A 124 -2.43 17.71 6.10
N PRO A 125 -2.29 18.95 6.59
CA PRO A 125 -0.99 19.48 7.03
C PRO A 125 -0.42 18.70 8.22
N VAL A 126 -1.28 18.39 9.19
CA VAL A 126 -0.90 17.71 10.44
C VAL A 126 -2.05 16.81 10.87
N LEU A 127 -1.76 15.59 11.30
CA LEU A 127 -2.72 14.73 12.00
C LEU A 127 -2.60 14.90 13.52
N ASP A 128 -3.65 14.55 14.24
CA ASP A 128 -3.61 14.53 15.70
C ASP A 128 -2.45 13.66 16.22
N GLY A 129 -1.59 14.24 17.06
CA GLY A 129 -0.39 13.58 17.60
C GLY A 129 0.83 13.59 16.66
N GLU A 130 0.74 14.25 15.51
CA GLU A 130 1.86 14.44 14.58
C GLU A 130 2.59 15.76 14.84
N PRO A 131 3.94 15.81 14.80
CA PRO A 131 4.65 17.09 14.81
C PRO A 131 4.37 17.88 13.53
N ASP A 132 4.37 19.21 13.64
CA ASP A 132 4.30 20.11 12.49
C ASP A 132 5.43 19.82 11.48
N GLY A 133 5.13 19.91 10.20
CA GLY A 133 6.09 19.65 9.13
C GLY A 133 5.52 20.00 7.75
N PRO A 134 6.34 19.88 6.69
CA PRO A 134 5.86 20.11 5.34
C PRO A 134 4.82 19.07 4.96
N ARG A 135 3.86 19.52 4.14
CA ARG A 135 2.99 18.60 3.40
C ARG A 135 3.84 17.89 2.36
N VAL A 136 3.62 16.58 2.22
CA VAL A 136 4.22 15.78 1.16
C VAL A 136 3.12 15.45 0.16
N ASP A 137 3.18 16.07 -1.00
CA ASP A 137 2.25 15.76 -2.09
C ASP A 137 2.54 14.35 -2.64
N ILE A 138 1.48 13.61 -2.94
CA ILE A 138 1.56 12.25 -3.45
C ILE A 138 1.13 12.25 -4.91
N ALA A 139 2.00 11.79 -5.80
CA ALA A 139 1.78 11.78 -7.24
C ALA A 139 0.75 10.72 -7.68
N ALA A 140 0.79 9.54 -7.07
CA ALA A 140 -0.14 8.44 -7.33
C ALA A 140 -0.12 7.39 -6.20
N VAL A 141 -1.17 6.56 -6.17
CA VAL A 141 -1.28 5.42 -5.25
C VAL A 141 -1.60 4.14 -6.02
N ALA A 142 -0.76 3.12 -5.86
CA ALA A 142 -1.08 1.74 -6.24
C ALA A 142 -1.47 0.94 -4.98
N ALA A 143 -2.70 0.45 -4.90
CA ALA A 143 -3.20 -0.29 -3.75
C ALA A 143 -3.69 -1.68 -4.16
N ALA A 144 -3.02 -2.72 -3.67
CA ALA A 144 -3.40 -4.10 -3.96
C ALA A 144 -4.20 -4.70 -2.81
N TYR A 145 -5.39 -5.23 -3.14
CA TYR A 145 -6.36 -5.84 -2.24
C TYR A 145 -6.49 -5.09 -0.89
N PRO A 146 -6.69 -3.75 -0.92
CA PRO A 146 -6.72 -2.96 0.29
C PRO A 146 -8.01 -3.20 1.09
N LEU A 147 -7.88 -3.22 2.41
CA LEU A 147 -9.01 -3.05 3.31
C LEU A 147 -9.36 -1.55 3.39
N THR A 148 -10.55 -1.13 2.95
CA THR A 148 -10.84 0.31 2.74
C THR A 148 -11.88 0.90 3.68
N ASP A 149 -12.64 0.06 4.39
CA ASP A 149 -13.74 0.48 5.26
C ASP A 149 -13.83 -0.39 6.51
N LEU A 150 -13.27 0.11 7.61
CA LEU A 150 -13.28 -0.54 8.91
C LEU A 150 -14.61 -0.37 9.65
N THR A 151 -15.52 0.47 9.13
CA THR A 151 -16.87 0.63 9.70
C THR A 151 -17.84 -0.44 9.22
N SER A 152 -17.46 -1.14 8.14
CA SER A 152 -18.26 -2.21 7.56
C SER A 152 -18.30 -3.42 8.50
N THR A 153 -19.48 -4.00 8.66
CA THR A 153 -19.68 -5.31 9.29
C THR A 153 -19.41 -6.46 8.33
N ALA A 154 -19.06 -6.18 7.07
CA ALA A 154 -18.61 -7.21 6.15
C ALA A 154 -17.36 -7.85 6.77
N PRO A 155 -17.39 -9.16 7.07
CA PRO A 155 -16.26 -9.78 7.71
C PRO A 155 -15.06 -9.62 6.78
N VAL A 156 -13.98 -9.00 7.26
CA VAL A 156 -12.66 -9.60 7.02
C VAL A 156 -12.90 -10.99 7.57
N ALA A 157 -12.99 -12.02 6.72
CA ALA A 157 -13.29 -13.36 7.19
C ALA A 157 -12.46 -13.55 8.44
N ASP A 158 -13.08 -14.00 9.55
CA ASP A 158 -12.32 -14.49 10.69
C ASP A 158 -11.33 -15.41 10.04
N ALA A 159 -10.12 -14.90 9.88
CA ALA A 159 -9.08 -15.70 9.33
C ALA A 159 -9.01 -16.68 10.48
N GLU A 160 -9.55 -17.87 10.27
CA GLU A 160 -9.24 -19.05 11.04
C GLU A 160 -7.75 -19.24 10.76
N ILE A 161 -6.95 -18.31 11.30
CA ILE A 161 -5.56 -18.41 11.59
C ILE A 161 -5.64 -19.36 12.77
N PRO A 162 -5.32 -20.64 12.56
CA PRO A 162 -5.20 -21.57 13.65
C PRO A 162 -4.31 -20.88 14.69
N ASP A 163 -4.81 -20.78 15.93
CA ASP A 163 -4.27 -20.04 17.10
C ASP A 163 -4.90 -18.69 17.46
N LEU A 164 -5.89 -18.15 16.71
CA LEU A 164 -6.57 -16.89 17.08
C LEU A 164 -8.06 -17.02 17.45
N ALA A 165 -8.62 -18.24 17.49
CA ALA A 165 -10.00 -18.47 17.90
C ALA A 165 -10.30 -17.87 19.29
N GLY A 166 -11.25 -16.94 19.37
CA GLY A 166 -11.59 -16.22 20.61
C GLY A 166 -10.67 -15.05 20.97
N THR A 167 -9.76 -14.64 20.09
CA THR A 167 -8.94 -13.43 20.27
C THR A 167 -9.38 -12.31 19.33
N PRO A 168 -9.12 -11.03 19.68
CA PRO A 168 -9.52 -9.92 18.82
C PRO A 168 -8.88 -10.00 17.43
N GLY A 169 -9.69 -9.76 16.39
CA GLY A 169 -9.25 -9.78 14.99
C GLY A 169 -8.26 -8.67 14.65
N PRO A 170 -7.63 -8.68 13.45
CA PRO A 170 -6.64 -7.68 13.06
C PRO A 170 -7.13 -6.23 13.19
N VAL A 171 -8.38 -5.96 12.77
CA VAL A 171 -8.98 -4.63 12.87
C VAL A 171 -9.22 -4.23 14.33
N GLU A 172 -9.72 -5.15 15.16
CA GLU A 172 -9.97 -4.87 16.57
C GLU A 172 -8.67 -4.59 17.33
N ARG A 173 -7.59 -5.31 17.02
CA ARG A 173 -6.26 -5.04 17.58
C ARG A 173 -5.72 -3.69 17.11
N LEU A 174 -5.90 -3.35 15.84
CA LEU A 174 -5.51 -2.05 15.28
C LEU A 174 -6.21 -0.90 16.01
N LEU A 175 -7.53 -0.97 16.16
CA LEU A 175 -8.33 0.08 16.80
C LEU A 175 -8.25 0.05 18.34
N GLY A 176 -7.94 -1.11 18.92
CA GLY A 176 -7.97 -1.35 20.36
C GLY A 176 -9.35 -1.68 20.93
N GLY A 177 -10.29 -2.08 20.08
CA GLY A 177 -11.67 -2.43 20.41
C GLY A 177 -12.49 -2.75 19.17
N CYS A 178 -13.74 -3.18 19.34
CA CYS A 178 -14.62 -3.51 18.23
C CYS A 178 -14.93 -2.23 17.41
N PRO A 179 -14.88 -2.27 16.06
CA PRO A 179 -15.21 -1.09 15.25
C PRO A 179 -16.59 -0.49 15.50
N THR A 180 -17.57 -1.33 15.88
CA THR A 180 -18.94 -0.87 16.21
C THR A 180 -18.99 -0.04 17.48
N ASP A 181 -18.07 -0.29 18.43
CA ASP A 181 -17.94 0.48 19.67
C ASP A 181 -17.07 1.73 19.49
N LEU A 182 -16.29 1.78 18.41
CA LEU A 182 -15.35 2.85 18.07
C LEU A 182 -15.63 3.44 16.68
N PRO A 183 -16.87 3.86 16.35
CA PRO A 183 -17.27 4.18 14.98
C PRO A 183 -16.50 5.36 14.38
N GLU A 184 -16.22 6.39 15.18
CA GLU A 184 -15.46 7.56 14.72
C GLU A 184 -13.99 7.21 14.43
N LEU A 185 -13.38 6.36 15.28
CA LEU A 185 -12.00 5.90 15.06
C LEU A 185 -11.91 4.98 13.84
N ALA A 186 -12.86 4.05 13.70
CA ALA A 186 -12.97 3.18 12.53
C ALA A 186 -13.15 4.00 11.25
N ARG A 187 -13.99 5.05 11.29
CA ARG A 187 -14.20 5.98 10.18
C ARG A 187 -12.93 6.77 9.83
N ALA A 188 -12.24 7.31 10.84
CA ALA A 188 -10.98 8.03 10.65
C ALA A 188 -9.88 7.13 10.05
N ALA A 189 -9.83 5.87 10.47
CA ALA A 189 -8.89 4.88 9.95
C ALA A 189 -9.28 4.30 8.58
N SER A 190 -10.44 4.63 8.01
CA SER A 190 -10.91 4.03 6.75
C SER A 190 -10.62 4.90 5.51
N PRO A 191 -9.79 4.45 4.55
CA PRO A 191 -9.55 5.18 3.30
C PRO A 191 -10.83 5.64 2.59
N LEU A 192 -11.86 4.78 2.55
CA LEU A 192 -13.13 5.09 1.88
C LEU A 192 -13.77 6.40 2.38
N HIS A 193 -13.64 6.69 3.67
CA HIS A 193 -14.25 7.86 4.30
C HIS A 193 -13.38 9.12 4.21
N GLN A 194 -12.13 8.98 3.75
CA GLN A 194 -11.18 10.10 3.56
C GLN A 194 -11.15 10.64 2.12
N VAL A 195 -11.94 10.07 1.19
CA VAL A 195 -11.94 10.50 -0.22
C VAL A 195 -12.44 11.94 -0.40
N HIS A 196 -11.68 12.75 -1.14
CA HIS A 196 -11.98 14.15 -1.46
C HIS A 196 -11.58 14.51 -2.90
N ARG A 197 -12.01 15.68 -3.40
CA ARG A 197 -11.76 16.16 -4.79
C ARG A 197 -10.28 16.32 -5.18
N GLY A 198 -9.40 16.40 -4.18
CA GLY A 198 -7.96 16.58 -4.38
C GLY A 198 -7.16 15.29 -4.24
N ALA A 199 -7.84 14.13 -4.19
CA ALA A 199 -7.19 12.83 -4.12
C ALA A 199 -6.28 12.61 -5.35
N PRO A 200 -5.11 11.99 -5.18
CA PRO A 200 -4.25 11.66 -6.31
C PRO A 200 -4.89 10.57 -7.19
N PRO A 201 -4.34 10.28 -8.37
CA PRO A 201 -4.72 9.11 -9.16
C PRO A 201 -4.47 7.79 -8.42
N PHE A 202 -5.40 6.84 -8.55
CA PHE A 202 -5.31 5.50 -7.95
C PHE A 202 -5.32 4.38 -9.00
N GLN A 203 -4.43 3.41 -8.84
CA GLN A 203 -4.58 2.07 -9.38
C GLN A 203 -4.91 1.12 -8.24
N ILE A 204 -6.03 0.42 -8.33
CA ILE A 204 -6.48 -0.54 -7.33
C ILE A 204 -6.54 -1.90 -8.01
N CYS A 205 -5.88 -2.92 -7.49
CA CYS A 205 -6.00 -4.28 -7.99
C CYS A 205 -6.54 -5.23 -6.92
N HIS A 206 -7.39 -6.19 -7.30
CA HIS A 206 -7.99 -7.16 -6.37
C HIS A 206 -8.31 -8.46 -7.11
N GLY A 207 -8.09 -9.61 -6.47
CA GLY A 207 -8.55 -10.90 -6.99
C GLY A 207 -10.03 -11.11 -6.65
N ASP A 208 -10.83 -11.66 -7.56
CA ASP A 208 -12.27 -11.87 -7.29
C ASP A 208 -12.57 -13.10 -6.41
N ALA A 209 -11.56 -13.93 -6.16
CA ALA A 209 -11.63 -15.07 -5.26
C ALA A 209 -10.97 -14.79 -3.90
N ASP A 210 -10.71 -13.53 -3.58
CA ASP A 210 -10.20 -13.11 -2.28
C ASP A 210 -11.23 -13.36 -1.18
N ARG A 211 -10.90 -14.29 -0.28
CA ARG A 211 -11.75 -14.66 0.86
C ARG A 211 -11.33 -13.98 2.15
N LEU A 212 -10.22 -13.25 2.17
CA LEU A 212 -9.72 -12.56 3.36
C LEU A 212 -10.22 -11.11 3.39
N VAL A 213 -10.09 -10.40 2.28
CA VAL A 213 -10.63 -9.05 2.11
C VAL A 213 -11.59 -9.08 0.95
N ASP A 214 -12.87 -8.82 1.21
CA ASP A 214 -13.89 -8.85 0.16
C ASP A 214 -13.56 -7.82 -0.95
N PRO A 215 -13.57 -8.22 -2.24
CA PRO A 215 -13.27 -7.32 -3.36
C PRO A 215 -14.15 -6.07 -3.43
N THR A 216 -15.32 -6.06 -2.79
CA THR A 216 -16.18 -4.89 -2.64
C THR A 216 -15.46 -3.71 -1.96
N HIS A 217 -14.43 -3.94 -1.14
CA HIS A 217 -13.59 -2.86 -0.62
C HIS A 217 -12.91 -2.05 -1.73
N SER A 218 -12.37 -2.72 -2.73
CA SER A 218 -11.74 -2.07 -3.90
C SER A 218 -12.78 -1.43 -4.80
N VAL A 219 -13.90 -2.11 -5.06
CA VAL A 219 -15.00 -1.59 -5.88
C VAL A 219 -15.58 -0.31 -5.28
N ARG A 220 -15.86 -0.30 -3.97
CA ARG A 220 -16.42 0.87 -3.27
C ARG A 220 -15.44 2.04 -3.25
N LEU A 221 -14.15 1.80 -3.00
CA LEU A 221 -13.15 2.86 -3.03
C LEU A 221 -13.01 3.45 -4.45
N HIS A 222 -12.94 2.60 -5.48
CA HIS A 222 -12.88 3.04 -6.87
C HIS A 222 -14.05 3.95 -7.24
N HIS A 223 -15.29 3.52 -6.98
CA HIS A 223 -16.47 4.34 -7.29
C HIS A 223 -16.52 5.63 -6.46
N ARG A 224 -16.06 5.59 -5.19
CA ARG A 224 -16.01 6.79 -4.35
C ARG A 224 -15.00 7.82 -4.88
N LEU A 225 -13.83 7.37 -5.35
CA LEU A 225 -12.81 8.21 -6.00
C LEU A 225 -13.35 8.85 -7.27
N LEU A 226 -13.96 8.06 -8.15
CA LEU A 226 -14.58 8.57 -9.38
C LEU A 226 -15.69 9.59 -9.08
N ALA A 227 -16.56 9.31 -8.10
CA ALA A 227 -17.61 10.24 -7.69
C ALA A 227 -17.07 11.56 -7.10
N ALA A 228 -15.86 11.54 -6.55
CA ALA A 228 -15.17 12.75 -6.09
C ALA A 228 -14.42 13.48 -7.21
N GLY A 229 -14.39 12.94 -8.43
CA GLY A 229 -13.69 13.52 -9.59
C GLY A 229 -12.21 13.15 -9.68
N ALA A 230 -11.73 12.21 -8.86
CA ALA A 230 -10.37 11.70 -8.94
C ALA A 230 -10.25 10.62 -10.02
N ALA A 231 -9.07 10.51 -10.64
CA ALA A 231 -8.76 9.41 -11.54
C ALA A 231 -8.59 8.12 -10.74
N SER A 232 -9.27 7.05 -11.16
CA SER A 232 -9.10 5.74 -10.56
C SER A 232 -9.23 4.66 -11.64
N GLU A 233 -8.39 3.65 -11.55
CA GLU A 233 -8.53 2.40 -12.28
C GLU A 233 -8.65 1.23 -11.31
N LEU A 234 -9.66 0.38 -11.53
CA LEU A 234 -9.87 -0.86 -10.82
C LEU A 234 -9.50 -2.03 -11.73
N ILE A 235 -8.58 -2.86 -11.27
CA ILE A 235 -8.16 -4.09 -11.93
C ILE A 235 -8.67 -5.28 -11.11
N VAL A 236 -9.56 -6.08 -11.68
CA VAL A 236 -10.05 -7.32 -11.06
C VAL A 236 -9.41 -8.52 -11.75
N LEU A 237 -8.79 -9.41 -10.97
CA LEU A 237 -8.10 -10.60 -11.46
C LEU A 237 -8.99 -11.85 -11.22
N PRO A 238 -9.54 -12.49 -12.28
CA PRO A 238 -10.40 -13.65 -12.12
C PRO A 238 -9.68 -14.88 -11.56
N GLY A 239 -10.25 -15.47 -10.51
CA GLY A 239 -9.74 -16.66 -9.82
C GLY A 239 -8.50 -16.41 -8.95
N PHE A 240 -8.12 -15.15 -8.71
CA PHE A 240 -7.01 -14.80 -7.81
C PHE A 240 -7.53 -14.58 -6.38
N GLY A 241 -6.83 -15.14 -5.39
CA GLY A 241 -7.09 -14.97 -3.96
C GLY A 241 -6.25 -13.88 -3.31
N HIS A 242 -6.25 -13.79 -1.98
CA HIS A 242 -5.45 -12.79 -1.25
C HIS A 242 -3.95 -13.05 -1.42
N SER A 243 -3.11 -12.00 -1.37
CA SER A 243 -1.64 -12.11 -1.41
C SER A 243 -0.98 -12.44 -2.76
N PHE A 244 -1.70 -12.34 -3.88
CA PHE A 244 -1.14 -12.66 -5.20
C PHE A 244 0.09 -11.84 -5.62
N LEU A 245 0.36 -10.67 -5.02
CA LEU A 245 1.58 -9.87 -5.26
C LEU A 245 2.77 -10.23 -4.37
N ASN A 246 2.59 -11.04 -3.34
CA ASN A 246 3.69 -11.34 -2.44
C ASN A 246 4.79 -12.14 -3.17
N ALA A 247 6.05 -11.99 -2.77
CA ALA A 247 7.09 -12.89 -3.27
C ALA A 247 6.77 -14.33 -2.85
N ARG A 248 6.92 -15.29 -3.76
CA ARG A 248 6.88 -16.71 -3.39
C ARG A 248 8.03 -17.00 -2.43
N ALA A 249 7.75 -17.51 -1.24
CA ALA A 249 8.76 -18.17 -0.42
C ALA A 249 8.63 -19.69 -0.60
N ASP A 250 9.75 -20.36 -0.85
CA ASP A 250 9.78 -21.83 -0.84
C ASP A 250 9.34 -22.32 0.56
N GLY A 251 8.28 -23.14 0.61
CA GLY A 251 7.76 -23.69 1.86
C GLY A 251 6.66 -22.88 2.55
N ASP A 252 6.15 -21.81 1.95
CA ASP A 252 4.91 -21.16 2.41
C ASP A 252 3.70 -22.09 2.11
N VAL A 253 3.47 -23.06 2.98
CA VAL A 253 2.09 -23.41 3.35
C VAL A 253 1.56 -22.19 4.08
N ASP A 254 0.38 -21.70 3.70
CA ASP A 254 -0.29 -20.77 4.59
C ASP A 254 -0.46 -21.50 5.93
N ALA A 255 -0.16 -20.82 7.04
CA ALA A 255 -0.30 -21.42 8.37
C ALA A 255 -1.76 -21.84 8.70
N THR A 256 -2.68 -21.69 7.73
CA THR A 256 -4.12 -21.86 7.79
C THR A 256 -4.67 -22.92 6.83
N GLY A 257 -3.87 -23.49 5.92
CA GLY A 257 -4.30 -24.53 4.99
C GLY A 257 -5.37 -24.16 3.94
N GLY A 258 -5.63 -22.89 3.60
CA GLY A 258 -6.65 -22.56 2.60
C GLY A 258 -7.08 -21.10 2.33
N LEU A 259 -6.30 -20.05 2.63
CA LEU A 259 -6.73 -18.65 2.45
C LEU A 259 -5.76 -17.70 1.73
N LEU A 260 -4.46 -18.01 1.65
CA LEU A 260 -3.48 -17.15 0.98
C LEU A 260 -3.02 -17.75 -0.35
N GLU A 261 -2.95 -16.90 -1.38
CA GLU A 261 -2.40 -17.26 -2.68
C GLU A 261 -0.87 -17.04 -2.68
N PRO A 262 -0.07 -18.04 -3.13
CA PRO A 262 1.38 -17.97 -3.07
C PRO A 262 1.96 -17.14 -4.22
N GLY A 263 1.84 -15.80 -4.14
CA GLY A 263 2.58 -14.89 -5.02
C GLY A 263 2.42 -15.17 -6.52
N ARG A 264 1.25 -15.67 -6.91
CA ARG A 264 1.02 -16.31 -8.21
C ARG A 264 1.28 -15.37 -9.38
N LEU A 265 0.97 -14.08 -9.21
CA LEU A 265 1.14 -13.08 -10.26
C LEU A 265 2.60 -13.02 -10.72
N ALA A 266 3.57 -13.17 -9.82
CA ALA A 266 4.98 -13.09 -10.18
C ALA A 266 5.37 -14.15 -11.24
N ALA A 267 4.74 -15.33 -11.22
CA ALA A 267 5.03 -16.41 -12.17
C ALA A 267 4.13 -16.44 -13.41
N GLU A 268 2.89 -15.96 -13.31
CA GLU A 268 1.91 -16.07 -14.41
C GLU A 268 1.75 -14.77 -15.22
N GLN A 269 2.37 -13.68 -14.77
CA GLN A 269 2.20 -12.38 -15.40
C GLN A 269 2.73 -12.30 -16.86
N PRO A 270 2.09 -11.50 -17.72
CA PRO A 270 0.85 -10.77 -17.44
C PRO A 270 -0.37 -11.70 -17.54
N VAL A 271 -1.32 -11.60 -16.61
CA VAL A 271 -2.52 -12.47 -16.55
C VAL A 271 -3.76 -11.75 -17.11
N PRO A 272 -4.79 -12.49 -17.57
CA PRO A 272 -6.08 -11.89 -17.91
C PRO A 272 -6.69 -11.16 -16.70
N ALA A 273 -7.24 -9.98 -16.93
CA ALA A 273 -7.92 -9.19 -15.90
C ALA A 273 -9.03 -8.33 -16.52
N GLN A 274 -9.85 -7.72 -15.66
CA GLN A 274 -10.82 -6.70 -16.04
C GLN A 274 -10.37 -5.34 -15.52
N ARG A 275 -10.32 -4.32 -16.38
CA ARG A 275 -9.99 -2.93 -16.00
C ARG A 275 -11.23 -2.05 -16.13
N ASP A 276 -11.59 -1.36 -15.07
CA ASP A 276 -12.59 -0.29 -15.07
C ASP A 276 -11.94 1.05 -14.76
N THR A 277 -12.24 2.07 -15.56
CA THR A 277 -11.79 3.46 -15.38
C THR A 277 -12.97 4.43 -15.24
N GLY A 278 -14.14 3.93 -14.83
CA GLY A 278 -15.41 4.65 -14.78
C GLY A 278 -16.23 4.57 -16.05
N ARG A 279 -15.86 3.67 -16.98
CA ARG A 279 -16.58 3.41 -18.24
C ARG A 279 -17.07 1.96 -18.34
N GLY A 280 -17.11 1.26 -17.21
CA GLY A 280 -17.41 -0.15 -17.11
C GLY A 280 -16.16 -1.03 -17.32
N PRO A 281 -16.18 -2.27 -16.80
CA PRO A 281 -15.07 -3.19 -16.90
C PRO A 281 -14.81 -3.60 -18.35
N ARG A 282 -13.55 -3.60 -18.75
CA ARG A 282 -13.07 -4.07 -20.05
C ARG A 282 -11.96 -5.10 -19.87
N PRO A 283 -11.90 -6.14 -20.73
CA PRO A 283 -10.79 -7.08 -20.70
C PRO A 283 -9.43 -6.37 -20.88
N THR A 284 -8.45 -6.78 -20.09
CA THR A 284 -7.06 -6.33 -20.17
C THR A 284 -6.11 -7.47 -19.80
N ARG A 285 -4.81 -7.20 -19.85
CA ARG A 285 -3.80 -7.99 -19.13
C ARG A 285 -3.20 -7.17 -17.99
N PHE A 286 -2.78 -7.84 -16.92
CA PHE A 286 -2.21 -7.20 -15.74
C PHE A 286 -0.98 -7.95 -15.23
N GLY A 287 0.03 -7.21 -14.78
CA GLY A 287 1.25 -7.73 -14.17
C GLY A 287 1.97 -6.64 -13.38
N PHE A 288 3.15 -6.95 -12.85
CA PHE A 288 3.98 -5.97 -12.14
C PHE A 288 4.38 -4.80 -13.05
N ASP A 289 4.60 -5.05 -14.35
CA ASP A 289 4.83 -3.98 -15.33
C ASP A 289 3.66 -3.00 -15.44
N SER A 290 2.41 -3.46 -15.25
CA SER A 290 1.24 -2.57 -15.24
C SER A 290 1.22 -1.64 -14.02
N ILE A 291 1.72 -2.12 -12.87
CA ILE A 291 1.88 -1.30 -11.67
C ILE A 291 3.03 -0.32 -11.87
N ALA A 292 4.17 -0.81 -12.37
CA ALA A 292 5.35 0.01 -12.62
C ALA A 292 5.08 1.11 -13.66
N ALA A 293 4.37 0.79 -14.74
CA ALA A 293 3.94 1.77 -15.74
C ALA A 293 3.03 2.84 -15.13
N PHE A 294 1.99 2.44 -14.40
CA PHE A 294 1.09 3.40 -13.74
C PHE A 294 1.84 4.35 -12.80
N LEU A 295 2.73 3.82 -11.95
CA LEU A 295 3.50 4.64 -11.01
C LEU A 295 4.49 5.55 -11.74
N SER A 296 5.26 5.01 -12.69
CA SER A 296 6.22 5.78 -13.49
C SER A 296 5.57 6.90 -14.29
N ASP A 297 4.44 6.64 -14.94
CA ASP A 297 3.73 7.64 -15.75
C ASP A 297 3.27 8.83 -14.90
N HIS A 298 2.71 8.58 -13.72
CA HIS A 298 2.27 9.63 -12.80
C HIS A 298 3.42 10.31 -12.07
N LEU A 299 4.52 9.59 -11.87
CA LEU A 299 5.76 10.19 -11.44
C LEU A 299 6.40 10.99 -12.57
N GLY A 300 6.00 10.89 -13.85
CA GLY A 300 6.65 11.55 -14.99
C GLY A 300 8.02 10.94 -15.35
N SER A 301 8.22 9.65 -15.05
CA SER A 301 9.43 8.91 -15.42
C SER A 301 9.16 8.17 -16.74
N SER A 302 9.93 8.48 -17.78
CA SER A 302 9.85 7.78 -19.07
C SER A 302 10.92 6.69 -19.14
N LEU A 303 10.60 5.55 -19.74
CA LEU A 303 11.62 4.65 -20.29
C LEU A 303 12.48 5.48 -21.25
N LYS A 304 13.79 5.65 -20.96
CA LYS A 304 14.72 5.95 -22.05
C LYS A 304 14.72 4.71 -22.93
N SER A 305 14.41 4.86 -24.22
CA SER A 305 14.63 3.78 -25.18
C SER A 305 16.07 3.30 -24.99
N LEU A 306 16.23 2.04 -24.62
CA LEU A 306 17.51 1.36 -24.72
C LEU A 306 17.68 1.07 -26.20
N ASP A 307 18.21 2.05 -26.94
CA ASP A 307 18.79 1.83 -28.27
C ASP A 307 20.15 1.14 -28.13
#